data_AF-A0A8J5N8E0-F1
#
_entry.id   AF-A0A8J5N8E0-F1
#
_cell.length_a   1.000
_cell.length_b   1.000
_cell.length_c   1.000
_cell.angle_alpha   90.00
_cell.angle_beta   90.00
_cell.angle_gamma   90.00
#
_symmetry.space_group_name_H-M   'P 1'
#
loop_
_entity.id
_entity.type
_entity.pdbx_description
1 polymer ?
#
loop_
_entity_poly.entity_id
_entity_poly.type
_entity_poly.pdbx_seq_one_letter_code
_entity_poly.pdbx_strand_id
1 'polypeptide(L)'
;SLSGVGDLLSVAGGAVGAVLEAVSQPTCSLILLTDGTTSPSTILKEESVVQGTPWGVGVFEVTLEGQERNVTQALLSHLFHQARQVRMGSRCVLVVVVSHDPVFLDTFAEWSLKGRLLVWATKLLVVTSLPLPQLHSLLSSHWTFSMMNTIFLNLEDTPPNLRVRMYTHLPYSPEGAQVVRVASWLPERGLVPKPDSSLFSCKFSKFYGAQVNVTAIPFAPFWDEVKGPDNTTQYSGTDYMLLATIADALNFTIYNVPGPTTWEEVTDLVEERVSFIAPVYHILLPERLERYDHLWVYEYGSLDFSMAQPGIKPQWQSLYYPFIDLVWAAVLLALLLTPVVLLLIIRGSEWRDGESGIEAAVVVHDCTGMLLGQNLPRRLPRTNSSRVLVATWLVFSLVIGTAYRGNLTAFLTLPKYPPRAETLEQLVAATDRITMPPYGIVFKNFFSKSDSRLFQRLAERIEFVPTVVVGQEEAIHKNRQAHMENRRYQQLKIAERFTKADGTPKLYIGRDSMLPGQASWPIPHDAPYKPILNRCLMAVIEAGLYEKWSKDLLYQVQMNSRRRQQQQRAQQQEEEESQKETESGSGIKALTITHLQGAYMLLLLGSGLAGLVFITEAFPKWLLQGKKVYN
;
A
#
# COMPACT_ATOMS: atom_id res chain seq x y z
N SER A 1 -37.13 -7.04 -57.75
CA SER A 1 -37.38 -7.17 -56.30
C SER A 1 -36.53 -6.22 -55.45
N LEU A 2 -35.78 -5.25 -56.03
CA LEU A 2 -34.91 -4.31 -55.31
C LEU A 2 -35.58 -2.99 -54.87
N SER A 3 -36.88 -2.79 -55.14
CA SER A 3 -37.59 -1.54 -54.82
C SER A 3 -38.04 -1.41 -53.36
N GLY A 4 -38.10 -2.51 -52.59
CA GLY A 4 -38.58 -2.48 -51.19
C GLY A 4 -37.52 -2.11 -50.15
N VAL A 5 -36.23 -2.32 -50.44
CA VAL A 5 -35.13 -2.08 -49.48
C VAL A 5 -34.81 -0.58 -49.33
N GLY A 6 -34.99 0.21 -50.40
CA GLY A 6 -34.77 1.66 -50.37
C GLY A 6 -35.72 2.41 -49.44
N ASP A 7 -36.99 1.99 -49.37
CA ASP A 7 -38.00 2.59 -48.48
C ASP A 7 -37.80 2.21 -47.00
N LEU A 8 -37.31 1.00 -46.72
CA LEU A 8 -37.00 0.57 -45.35
C LEU A 8 -35.83 1.36 -44.74
N LEU A 9 -34.84 1.73 -45.56
CA LEU A 9 -33.65 2.46 -45.11
C LEU A 9 -33.87 3.97 -44.97
N SER A 10 -34.74 4.57 -45.79
CA SER A 10 -35.16 5.97 -45.57
C SER A 10 -35.94 6.10 -44.27
N VAL A 11 -36.78 5.12 -43.96
CA VAL A 11 -37.50 5.08 -42.68
C VAL A 11 -36.58 4.79 -41.50
N ALA A 12 -35.57 3.94 -41.69
CA ALA A 12 -34.52 3.74 -40.68
C ALA A 12 -33.78 5.06 -40.37
N GLY A 13 -33.54 5.89 -41.39
CA GLY A 13 -33.04 7.25 -41.24
C GLY A 13 -33.87 8.04 -40.22
N GLY A 14 -35.20 8.08 -40.39
CA GLY A 14 -36.06 8.93 -39.57
C GLY A 14 -36.17 8.46 -38.13
N ALA A 15 -36.16 7.13 -37.94
CA ALA A 15 -36.07 6.54 -36.62
C ALA A 15 -34.73 6.84 -35.94
N VAL A 16 -33.62 6.75 -36.67
CA VAL A 16 -32.28 7.10 -36.16
C VAL A 16 -32.24 8.58 -35.82
N GLY A 17 -32.62 9.47 -36.73
CA GLY A 17 -32.65 10.92 -36.53
C GLY A 17 -33.46 11.33 -35.30
N ALA A 18 -34.64 10.75 -35.08
CA ALA A 18 -35.44 11.01 -33.89
C ALA A 18 -34.77 10.52 -32.59
N VAL A 19 -34.07 9.38 -32.62
CA VAL A 19 -33.28 8.91 -31.46
C VAL A 19 -32.08 9.82 -31.23
N LEU A 20 -31.41 10.27 -32.28
CA LEU A 20 -30.30 11.21 -32.20
C LEU A 20 -30.74 12.53 -31.57
N GLU A 21 -31.83 13.12 -32.05
CA GLU A 21 -32.37 14.37 -31.51
C GLU A 21 -32.75 14.24 -30.02
N ALA A 22 -33.32 13.11 -29.61
CA ALA A 22 -33.70 12.87 -28.22
C ALA A 22 -32.50 12.64 -27.27
N VAL A 23 -31.34 12.25 -27.80
CA VAL A 23 -30.24 11.69 -27.02
C VAL A 23 -28.93 12.48 -27.19
N SER A 24 -28.78 13.22 -28.27
CA SER A 24 -27.57 13.95 -28.59
C SER A 24 -27.40 15.11 -27.64
N GLN A 25 -26.15 15.31 -27.24
CA GLN A 25 -25.72 16.52 -26.60
C GLN A 25 -24.89 17.29 -27.62
N PRO A 26 -24.90 18.63 -27.58
CA PRO A 26 -24.16 19.45 -28.53
C PRO A 26 -22.63 19.33 -28.43
N THR A 27 -22.10 18.36 -27.68
CA THR A 27 -20.67 18.06 -27.53
C THR A 27 -20.31 16.62 -27.90
N CYS A 28 -21.26 15.85 -28.44
CA CYS A 28 -21.05 14.45 -28.84
C CYS A 28 -20.70 14.37 -30.33
N SER A 29 -19.68 13.58 -30.67
CA SER A 29 -19.36 13.20 -32.05
C SER A 29 -20.13 11.94 -32.43
N LEU A 30 -20.47 11.81 -33.71
CA LEU A 30 -21.15 10.63 -34.25
C LEU A 30 -20.15 9.76 -35.02
N ILE A 31 -20.15 8.46 -34.75
CA ILE A 31 -19.45 7.46 -35.55
C ILE A 31 -20.49 6.55 -36.19
N LEU A 32 -20.59 6.57 -37.51
CA LEU A 32 -21.48 5.70 -38.28
C LEU A 32 -20.65 4.58 -38.91
N LEU A 33 -21.02 3.33 -38.64
CA LEU A 33 -20.41 2.14 -39.21
C LEU A 33 -21.42 1.37 -40.05
N THR A 34 -21.06 1.01 -41.28
CA THR A 34 -21.89 0.20 -42.17
C THR A 34 -21.09 -0.97 -42.76
N ASP A 35 -21.79 -2.05 -43.10
CA ASP A 35 -21.25 -3.26 -43.74
C ASP A 35 -21.21 -3.16 -45.29
N GLY A 36 -21.35 -1.95 -45.83
CA GLY A 36 -21.40 -1.69 -47.28
C GLY A 36 -22.67 -2.14 -47.99
N THR A 37 -23.59 -2.84 -47.30
CA THR A 37 -24.90 -3.21 -47.88
C THR A 37 -25.87 -2.03 -47.92
N THR A 38 -25.60 -1.00 -47.13
CA THR A 38 -26.40 0.21 -47.00
C THR A 38 -25.53 1.44 -47.24
N SER A 39 -25.98 2.33 -48.15
CA SER A 39 -25.26 3.58 -48.39
C SER A 39 -25.40 4.49 -47.15
N PRO A 40 -24.29 4.95 -46.55
CA PRO A 40 -24.32 5.87 -45.41
C PRO A 40 -25.09 7.16 -45.71
N SER A 41 -25.11 7.57 -46.99
CA SER A 41 -25.80 8.76 -47.47
C SER A 41 -27.32 8.72 -47.26
N THR A 42 -27.94 7.54 -47.19
CA THR A 42 -29.40 7.42 -47.02
C THR A 42 -29.84 7.80 -45.60
N ILE A 43 -29.01 7.50 -44.60
CA ILE A 43 -29.27 7.85 -43.19
C ILE A 43 -28.87 9.31 -42.90
N LEU A 44 -27.78 9.79 -43.52
CA LEU A 44 -27.28 11.15 -43.33
C LEU A 44 -28.06 12.23 -44.11
N LYS A 45 -28.96 11.83 -45.04
CA LYS A 45 -29.80 12.76 -45.81
C LYS A 45 -30.82 13.51 -44.95
N GLU A 46 -31.05 13.06 -43.73
CA GLU A 46 -32.08 13.63 -42.86
C GLU A 46 -31.53 14.75 -41.99
N GLU A 47 -32.15 15.93 -42.07
CA GLU A 47 -31.67 17.14 -41.39
C GLU A 47 -31.55 16.95 -39.87
N SER A 48 -32.38 16.12 -39.25
CA SER A 48 -32.35 15.83 -37.80
C SER A 48 -31.04 15.15 -37.36
N VAL A 49 -30.45 14.31 -38.23
CA VAL A 49 -29.16 13.62 -37.96
C VAL A 49 -28.02 14.63 -37.98
N VAL A 50 -28.06 15.57 -38.92
CA VAL A 50 -27.03 16.61 -39.12
C VAL A 50 -27.12 17.72 -38.07
N GLN A 51 -28.34 18.15 -37.72
CA GLN A 51 -28.57 19.17 -36.68
C GLN A 51 -28.25 18.66 -35.27
N GLY A 52 -28.43 17.36 -35.01
CA GLY A 52 -28.13 16.73 -33.74
C GLY A 52 -26.64 16.47 -33.46
N THR A 53 -25.72 16.67 -34.43
CA THR A 53 -24.31 16.23 -34.32
C THR A 53 -23.27 17.35 -34.57
N PRO A 54 -23.20 18.37 -33.68
CA PRO A 54 -22.47 19.61 -33.96
C PRO A 54 -20.93 19.56 -33.93
N TRP A 55 -20.31 18.46 -33.48
CA TRP A 55 -18.83 18.37 -33.34
C TRP A 55 -18.12 17.52 -34.41
N GLY A 56 -18.86 16.72 -35.18
CA GLY A 56 -18.28 15.94 -36.28
C GLY A 56 -18.94 14.57 -36.45
N VAL A 57 -18.96 14.12 -37.70
CA VAL A 57 -19.46 12.79 -38.11
C VAL A 57 -18.32 12.02 -38.77
N GLY A 58 -17.91 10.91 -38.16
CA GLY A 58 -17.01 9.93 -38.78
C GLY A 58 -17.83 8.83 -39.41
N VAL A 59 -17.70 8.62 -40.72
CA VAL A 59 -18.37 7.53 -41.44
C VAL A 59 -17.32 6.51 -41.83
N PHE A 60 -17.54 5.26 -41.44
CA PHE A 60 -16.68 4.14 -41.78
C PHE A 60 -17.51 3.06 -42.44
N GLU A 61 -17.09 2.65 -43.62
CA GLU A 61 -17.76 1.62 -44.42
C GLU A 61 -16.83 0.44 -44.60
N VAL A 62 -17.32 -0.76 -44.31
CA VAL A 62 -16.59 -2.02 -44.50
C VAL A 62 -17.31 -2.82 -45.57
N THR A 63 -16.82 -2.74 -46.81
CA THR A 63 -17.32 -3.56 -47.90
C THR A 63 -16.78 -4.98 -47.79
N LEU A 64 -17.69 -5.93 -47.53
CA LEU A 64 -17.37 -7.37 -47.48
C LEU A 64 -17.30 -7.95 -48.89
N GLU A 65 -16.12 -7.92 -49.52
CA GLU A 65 -15.86 -8.69 -50.74
C GLU A 65 -15.51 -10.16 -50.39
N GLY A 66 -16.53 -10.95 -50.06
CA GLY A 66 -16.39 -12.40 -49.80
C GLY A 66 -16.55 -12.81 -48.34
N GLN A 67 -17.15 -13.99 -48.11
CA GLN A 67 -17.52 -14.55 -46.81
C GLN A 67 -16.33 -15.05 -45.96
N GLU A 68 -15.13 -14.49 -46.10
CA GLU A 68 -13.99 -14.90 -45.28
C GLU A 68 -13.93 -14.08 -43.97
N ARG A 69 -14.25 -14.75 -42.86
CA ARG A 69 -14.23 -14.19 -41.50
C ARG A 69 -12.88 -13.55 -41.15
N ASN A 70 -11.76 -14.11 -41.63
CA ASN A 70 -10.42 -13.61 -41.37
C ASN A 70 -10.12 -12.27 -42.05
N VAL A 71 -10.60 -12.08 -43.29
CA VAL A 71 -10.45 -10.81 -44.03
C VAL A 71 -11.27 -9.70 -43.37
N THR A 72 -12.48 -10.06 -42.92
CA THR A 72 -13.39 -9.17 -42.17
C THR A 72 -12.76 -8.69 -40.87
N GLN A 73 -12.11 -9.59 -40.12
CA GLN A 73 -11.41 -9.24 -38.88
C GLN A 73 -10.23 -8.28 -39.11
N ALA A 74 -9.43 -8.50 -40.17
CA ALA A 74 -8.30 -7.62 -40.49
C ALA A 74 -8.74 -6.20 -40.85
N LEU A 75 -9.75 -6.05 -41.72
CA LEU A 75 -10.32 -4.76 -42.11
C LEU A 75 -10.92 -4.00 -40.91
N LEU A 76 -11.69 -4.71 -40.07
CA LEU A 76 -12.27 -4.14 -38.87
C LEU A 76 -11.18 -3.68 -37.90
N SER A 77 -10.11 -4.46 -37.70
CA SER A 77 -9.03 -4.10 -36.77
C SER A 77 -8.40 -2.73 -37.09
N HIS A 78 -8.15 -2.45 -38.38
CA HIS A 78 -7.60 -1.17 -38.83
C HIS A 78 -8.60 -0.02 -38.68
N LEU A 79 -9.87 -0.27 -39.02
CA LEU A 79 -10.95 0.69 -38.87
C LEU A 79 -11.14 1.09 -37.40
N PHE A 80 -11.19 0.14 -36.48
CA PHE A 80 -11.37 0.41 -35.05
C PHE A 80 -10.22 1.25 -34.49
N HIS A 81 -9.00 1.11 -35.02
CA HIS A 81 -7.89 2.00 -34.67
C HIS A 81 -8.17 3.46 -35.06
N GLN A 82 -8.66 3.71 -36.27
CA GLN A 82 -9.04 5.06 -36.73
C GLN A 82 -10.25 5.62 -35.96
N ALA A 83 -11.30 4.82 -35.78
CA ALA A 83 -12.48 5.21 -35.03
C ALA A 83 -12.14 5.52 -33.56
N ARG A 84 -11.18 4.80 -32.96
CA ARG A 84 -10.64 5.11 -31.63
C ARG A 84 -9.95 6.46 -31.58
N GLN A 85 -9.22 6.88 -32.62
CA GLN A 85 -8.60 8.21 -32.66
C GLN A 85 -9.66 9.31 -32.63
N VAL A 86 -10.75 9.16 -33.41
CA VAL A 86 -11.89 10.08 -33.38
C VAL A 86 -12.51 10.14 -31.98
N ARG A 87 -12.66 8.98 -31.32
CA ARG A 87 -13.16 8.90 -29.94
C ARG A 87 -12.25 9.62 -28.94
N MET A 88 -10.94 9.41 -29.01
CA MET A 88 -9.98 10.04 -28.10
C MET A 88 -9.96 11.57 -28.24
N GLY A 89 -10.30 12.11 -29.41
CA GLY A 89 -10.46 13.55 -29.64
C GLY A 89 -11.81 14.13 -29.23
N SER A 90 -12.79 13.29 -28.83
CA SER A 90 -14.17 13.69 -28.58
C SER A 90 -14.55 13.54 -27.11
N ARG A 91 -15.31 14.49 -26.54
CA ARG A 91 -15.78 14.42 -25.13
C ARG A 91 -16.85 13.35 -24.91
N CYS A 92 -17.65 13.10 -25.93
CA CYS A 92 -18.71 12.11 -25.96
C CYS A 92 -18.76 11.52 -27.36
N VAL A 93 -19.06 10.23 -27.48
CA VAL A 93 -19.25 9.57 -28.77
C VAL A 93 -20.55 8.79 -28.75
N LEU A 94 -21.32 8.96 -29.81
CA LEU A 94 -22.42 8.10 -30.15
C LEU A 94 -22.00 7.22 -31.32
N VAL A 95 -22.18 5.91 -31.19
CA VAL A 95 -21.84 4.96 -32.25
C VAL A 95 -23.15 4.42 -32.83
N VAL A 96 -23.31 4.55 -34.14
CA VAL A 96 -24.42 3.98 -34.90
C VAL A 96 -23.86 2.90 -35.80
N VAL A 97 -24.37 1.68 -35.68
CA VAL A 97 -23.97 0.53 -36.51
C VAL A 97 -25.16 0.11 -37.32
N VAL A 98 -25.00 0.03 -38.64
CA VAL A 98 -26.07 -0.36 -39.56
C VAL A 98 -25.62 -1.63 -40.25
N SER A 99 -26.26 -2.75 -39.89
CA SER A 99 -25.98 -4.03 -40.54
C SER A 99 -27.15 -4.99 -40.38
N HIS A 100 -27.41 -5.71 -41.45
CA HIS A 100 -28.40 -6.78 -41.50
C HIS A 100 -27.75 -8.18 -41.44
N ASP A 101 -26.41 -8.24 -41.44
CA ASP A 101 -25.64 -9.47 -41.36
C ASP A 101 -25.29 -9.80 -39.90
N PRO A 102 -25.75 -10.94 -39.35
CA PRO A 102 -25.39 -11.35 -38.00
C PRO A 102 -23.90 -11.60 -37.82
N VAL A 103 -23.16 -12.02 -38.87
CA VAL A 103 -21.72 -12.31 -38.78
C VAL A 103 -20.93 -11.00 -38.60
N PHE A 104 -21.32 -9.95 -39.31
CA PHE A 104 -20.76 -8.61 -39.11
C PHE A 104 -21.02 -8.10 -37.69
N LEU A 105 -22.25 -8.21 -37.17
CA LEU A 105 -22.59 -7.74 -35.82
C LEU A 105 -21.85 -8.51 -34.72
N ASP A 106 -21.68 -9.83 -34.88
CA ASP A 106 -20.84 -10.65 -34.00
C ASP A 106 -19.38 -10.14 -33.98
N THR A 107 -18.83 -9.92 -35.18
CA THR A 107 -17.43 -9.49 -35.32
C THR A 107 -17.25 -8.06 -34.80
N PHE A 108 -18.22 -7.17 -35.03
CA PHE A 108 -18.25 -5.83 -34.47
C PHE A 108 -18.25 -5.87 -32.93
N ALA A 109 -19.08 -6.73 -32.32
CA ALA A 109 -19.18 -6.83 -30.87
C ALA A 109 -17.83 -7.18 -30.23
N GLU A 110 -17.11 -8.14 -30.82
CA GLU A 110 -15.80 -8.58 -30.34
C GLU A 110 -14.73 -7.49 -30.50
N TRP A 111 -14.62 -6.91 -31.69
CA TRP A 111 -13.56 -5.94 -32.00
C TRP A 111 -13.82 -4.54 -31.43
N SER A 112 -15.07 -4.16 -31.19
CA SER A 112 -15.40 -2.89 -30.55
C SER A 112 -14.87 -2.81 -29.11
N LEU A 113 -14.82 -3.94 -28.41
CA LEU A 113 -14.21 -4.07 -27.08
C LEU A 113 -12.68 -4.15 -27.16
N LYS A 114 -12.14 -5.07 -27.98
CA LYS A 114 -10.68 -5.23 -28.15
C LYS A 114 -10.02 -3.94 -28.64
N GLY A 115 -10.65 -3.26 -29.59
CA GLY A 115 -10.22 -1.99 -30.15
C GLY A 115 -10.45 -0.77 -29.25
N ARG A 116 -11.09 -0.93 -28.08
CA ARG A 116 -11.43 0.18 -27.15
C ARG A 116 -12.16 1.35 -27.83
N LEU A 117 -13.05 1.02 -28.77
CA LEU A 117 -13.93 1.99 -29.40
C LEU A 117 -15.07 2.39 -28.47
N LEU A 118 -15.62 1.43 -27.74
CA LEU A 118 -16.73 1.69 -26.83
C LEU A 118 -16.17 1.88 -25.42
N VAL A 119 -16.53 3.00 -24.81
CA VAL A 119 -16.28 3.26 -23.38
C VAL A 119 -17.61 3.19 -22.63
N TRP A 120 -17.59 3.12 -21.30
CA TRP A 120 -18.82 3.01 -20.49
C TRP A 120 -19.85 4.13 -20.75
N ALA A 121 -19.39 5.33 -21.12
CA ALA A 121 -20.25 6.47 -21.45
C ALA A 121 -20.76 6.46 -22.90
N THR A 122 -20.21 5.60 -23.77
CA THR A 122 -20.62 5.51 -25.17
C THR A 122 -22.04 4.98 -25.25
N LYS A 123 -22.88 5.68 -26.01
CA LYS A 123 -24.20 5.21 -26.39
C LYS A 123 -24.05 4.51 -27.75
N LEU A 124 -24.55 3.29 -27.86
CA LEU A 124 -24.47 2.47 -29.07
C LEU A 124 -25.88 2.19 -29.58
N LEU A 125 -26.11 2.54 -30.83
CA LEU A 125 -27.36 2.32 -31.55
C LEU A 125 -27.09 1.34 -32.71
N VAL A 126 -27.75 0.20 -32.71
CA VAL A 126 -27.61 -0.81 -33.77
C VAL A 126 -28.90 -0.84 -34.58
N VAL A 127 -28.80 -0.64 -35.89
CA VAL A 127 -29.90 -0.71 -36.84
C VAL A 127 -29.82 -2.02 -37.59
N THR A 128 -30.87 -2.83 -37.49
CA THR A 128 -30.90 -4.16 -38.08
C THR A 128 -32.32 -4.57 -38.48
N SER A 129 -32.43 -5.62 -39.30
CA SER A 129 -33.70 -6.26 -39.68
C SER A 129 -33.72 -7.75 -39.34
N LEU A 130 -32.93 -8.15 -38.34
CA LEU A 130 -32.85 -9.53 -37.89
C LEU A 130 -34.19 -9.98 -37.26
N PRO A 131 -34.61 -11.24 -37.52
CA PRO A 131 -35.73 -11.85 -36.80
C PRO A 131 -35.54 -11.78 -35.29
N LEU A 132 -36.63 -11.54 -34.54
CA LEU A 132 -36.57 -11.39 -33.07
C LEU A 132 -35.82 -12.50 -32.32
N PRO A 133 -35.96 -13.80 -32.65
CA PRO A 133 -35.21 -14.85 -31.96
C PRO A 133 -33.68 -14.72 -32.13
N GLN A 134 -33.23 -14.34 -33.33
CA GLN A 134 -31.82 -14.12 -33.62
C GLN A 134 -31.31 -12.87 -32.90
N LEU A 135 -32.10 -11.80 -32.89
CA LEU A 135 -31.79 -10.58 -32.14
C LEU A 135 -31.64 -10.85 -30.64
N HIS A 136 -32.54 -11.66 -30.05
CA HIS A 136 -32.47 -12.04 -28.65
C HIS A 136 -31.20 -12.82 -28.33
N SER A 137 -30.81 -13.76 -29.21
CA SER A 137 -29.56 -14.52 -29.06
C SER A 137 -28.32 -13.62 -29.16
N LEU A 138 -28.31 -12.68 -30.11
CA LEU A 138 -27.19 -11.76 -30.31
C LEU A 138 -27.02 -10.80 -29.12
N LEU A 139 -28.13 -10.28 -28.60
CA LEU A 139 -28.17 -9.37 -27.46
C LEU A 139 -27.64 -10.01 -26.17
N SER A 140 -27.89 -11.31 -25.98
CA SER A 140 -27.49 -12.03 -24.77
C SER A 140 -26.07 -12.63 -24.87
N SER A 141 -25.60 -12.99 -26.06
CA SER A 141 -24.30 -13.65 -26.25
C SER A 141 -23.09 -12.74 -26.11
N HIS A 142 -23.23 -11.43 -26.39
CA HIS A 142 -22.10 -10.51 -26.43
C HIS A 142 -22.14 -9.46 -25.32
N TRP A 143 -21.03 -9.30 -24.60
CA TRP A 143 -20.88 -8.29 -23.54
C TRP A 143 -21.23 -6.88 -24.01
N THR A 144 -20.79 -6.50 -25.22
CA THR A 144 -21.06 -5.20 -25.84
C THR A 144 -22.54 -4.90 -25.87
N PHE A 145 -23.36 -5.88 -26.24
CA PHE A 145 -24.79 -5.72 -26.41
C PHE A 145 -25.57 -5.90 -25.11
N SER A 146 -25.16 -6.84 -24.27
CA SER A 146 -25.84 -7.15 -23.02
C SER A 146 -25.60 -6.09 -21.94
N MET A 147 -24.37 -5.60 -21.79
CA MET A 147 -23.94 -4.81 -20.63
C MET A 147 -23.77 -3.31 -20.91
N MET A 148 -23.35 -2.90 -22.11
CA MET A 148 -23.13 -1.48 -22.41
C MET A 148 -24.45 -0.73 -22.69
N ASN A 149 -24.39 0.59 -22.85
CA ASN A 149 -25.55 1.43 -23.17
C ASN A 149 -25.96 1.23 -24.64
N THR A 150 -26.74 0.18 -24.89
CA THR A 150 -27.11 -0.30 -26.23
C THR A 150 -28.60 -0.25 -26.50
N ILE A 151 -28.97 0.15 -27.72
CA ILE A 151 -30.33 0.06 -28.26
C ILE A 151 -30.26 -0.58 -29.64
N PHE A 152 -31.15 -1.54 -29.89
CA PHE A 152 -31.33 -2.16 -31.20
C PHE A 152 -32.64 -1.68 -31.82
N LEU A 153 -32.53 -1.02 -32.96
CA LEU A 153 -33.61 -0.66 -33.86
C LEU A 153 -33.88 -1.85 -34.78
N ASN A 154 -35.04 -2.51 -34.62
CA ASN A 154 -35.45 -3.61 -35.47
C ASN A 154 -36.49 -3.13 -36.52
N LEU A 155 -36.20 -3.40 -37.78
CA LEU A 155 -36.95 -3.01 -38.98
C LEU A 155 -37.79 -4.16 -39.58
N GLU A 156 -38.26 -5.09 -38.75
CA GLU A 156 -38.95 -6.33 -39.17
C GLU A 156 -40.29 -6.11 -39.91
N ASP A 157 -41.01 -5.02 -39.63
CA ASP A 157 -42.34 -4.78 -40.20
C ASP A 157 -42.26 -4.22 -41.63
N THR A 158 -42.93 -4.88 -42.59
CA THR A 158 -43.09 -4.40 -43.96
C THR A 158 -44.32 -3.48 -44.11
N PRO A 159 -44.34 -2.55 -45.10
CA PRO A 159 -45.50 -1.70 -45.35
C PRO A 159 -46.79 -2.53 -45.58
N PRO A 160 -47.99 -2.10 -45.13
CA PRO A 160 -48.37 -0.71 -44.79
C PRO A 160 -48.28 -0.32 -43.31
N ASN A 161 -48.00 -1.25 -42.38
CA ASN A 161 -47.93 -0.98 -40.93
C ASN A 161 -46.47 -0.90 -40.45
N LEU A 162 -45.69 0.00 -41.05
CA LEU A 162 -44.27 0.07 -40.77
C LEU A 162 -44.02 0.67 -39.37
N ARG A 163 -43.65 -0.20 -38.43
CA ARG A 163 -43.38 0.16 -37.03
C ARG A 163 -41.98 -0.28 -36.63
N VAL A 164 -41.11 0.68 -36.41
CA VAL A 164 -39.75 0.40 -35.93
C VAL A 164 -39.81 0.19 -34.42
N ARG A 165 -39.31 -0.96 -33.96
CA ARG A 165 -39.29 -1.31 -32.52
C ARG A 165 -37.87 -1.23 -32.00
N MET A 166 -37.71 -0.63 -30.81
CA MET A 166 -36.42 -0.47 -30.14
C MET A 166 -36.32 -1.40 -28.95
N TYR A 167 -35.25 -2.18 -28.90
CA TYR A 167 -34.98 -3.17 -27.86
C TYR A 167 -33.69 -2.86 -27.14
N THR A 168 -33.64 -3.15 -25.84
CA THR A 168 -32.41 -3.16 -25.06
C THR A 168 -32.35 -4.44 -24.24
N HIS A 169 -31.14 -4.92 -23.97
CA HIS A 169 -30.93 -6.03 -23.06
C HIS A 169 -30.70 -5.50 -21.64
N LEU A 170 -31.54 -5.95 -20.69
CA LEU A 170 -31.35 -5.72 -19.27
C LEU A 170 -30.69 -6.96 -18.67
N PRO A 171 -29.41 -6.90 -18.28
CA PRO A 171 -28.72 -8.04 -17.68
C PRO A 171 -29.28 -8.40 -16.31
N TYR A 172 -29.86 -7.42 -15.61
CA TYR A 172 -30.45 -7.59 -14.30
C TYR A 172 -31.86 -6.98 -14.28
N SER A 173 -32.85 -7.77 -13.89
CA SER A 173 -34.23 -7.34 -13.68
C SER A 173 -34.90 -8.26 -12.65
N PRO A 174 -36.09 -7.91 -12.11
CA PRO A 174 -36.82 -8.79 -11.20
C PRO A 174 -37.12 -10.19 -11.76
N GLU A 175 -37.22 -10.32 -13.09
CA GLU A 175 -37.48 -11.59 -13.79
C GLU A 175 -36.20 -12.25 -14.34
N GLY A 176 -35.02 -11.71 -14.01
CA GLY A 176 -33.73 -12.14 -14.55
C GLY A 176 -33.30 -11.34 -15.79
N ALA A 177 -32.33 -11.87 -16.53
CA ALA A 177 -31.84 -11.23 -17.76
C ALA A 177 -32.91 -11.29 -18.85
N GLN A 178 -33.27 -10.15 -19.44
CA GLN A 178 -34.31 -10.09 -20.46
C GLN A 178 -34.11 -8.96 -21.47
N VAL A 179 -34.62 -9.19 -22.69
CA VAL A 179 -34.69 -8.17 -23.75
C VAL A 179 -36.03 -7.45 -23.63
N VAL A 180 -35.98 -6.13 -23.44
CA VAL A 180 -37.16 -5.30 -23.22
C VAL A 180 -37.30 -4.28 -24.33
N ARG A 181 -38.54 -4.10 -24.81
CA ARG A 181 -38.87 -3.01 -25.74
C ARG A 181 -38.93 -1.68 -25.00
N VAL A 182 -38.08 -0.72 -25.38
CA VAL A 182 -37.96 0.61 -24.75
C VAL A 182 -38.75 1.69 -25.49
N ALA A 183 -38.86 1.58 -26.81
CA ALA A 183 -39.57 2.57 -27.61
C ALA A 183 -40.10 1.94 -28.91
N SER A 184 -41.04 2.64 -29.53
CA SER A 184 -41.42 2.38 -30.92
C SER A 184 -41.45 3.70 -31.69
N TRP A 185 -41.05 3.67 -32.94
CA TRP A 185 -41.14 4.83 -33.83
C TRP A 185 -42.11 4.53 -34.96
N LEU A 186 -42.96 5.50 -35.29
CA LEU A 186 -43.88 5.45 -36.42
C LEU A 186 -43.67 6.68 -37.31
N PRO A 187 -43.76 6.56 -38.65
CA PRO A 187 -43.60 7.70 -39.55
C PRO A 187 -44.52 8.89 -39.22
N GLU A 188 -45.77 8.62 -38.82
CA GLU A 188 -46.78 9.66 -38.57
C GLU A 188 -46.72 10.27 -37.17
N ARG A 189 -46.16 9.55 -36.18
CA ARG A 189 -46.16 9.96 -34.76
C ARG A 189 -44.77 10.24 -34.19
N GLY A 190 -43.71 9.92 -34.93
CA GLY A 190 -42.34 10.01 -34.45
C GLY A 190 -42.02 9.00 -33.35
N LEU A 191 -41.10 9.36 -32.46
CA LEU A 191 -40.60 8.51 -31.39
C LEU A 191 -41.60 8.42 -30.22
N VAL A 192 -42.10 7.21 -29.97
CA VAL A 192 -43.01 6.90 -28.85
C VAL A 192 -42.27 6.04 -27.82
N PRO A 193 -41.68 6.62 -26.77
CA PRO A 193 -41.08 5.86 -25.69
C PRO A 193 -42.15 5.10 -24.89
N LYS A 194 -41.79 3.93 -24.36
CA LYS A 194 -42.70 3.18 -23.47
C LYS A 194 -42.75 3.92 -22.11
N PRO A 195 -43.93 4.02 -21.46
CA PRO A 195 -44.05 4.65 -20.14
C PRO A 195 -43.05 4.04 -19.15
N ASP A 196 -42.45 4.89 -18.31
CA ASP A 196 -41.44 4.56 -17.30
C ASP A 196 -40.11 4.00 -17.84
N SER A 197 -39.86 4.08 -19.16
CA SER A 197 -38.59 3.68 -19.76
C SER A 197 -37.87 4.85 -20.43
N SER A 198 -36.62 5.09 -20.03
CA SER A 198 -35.70 5.94 -20.76
C SER A 198 -35.07 5.16 -21.91
N LEU A 199 -34.79 5.80 -23.05
CA LEU A 199 -34.10 5.17 -24.19
C LEU A 199 -32.80 4.46 -23.77
N PHE A 200 -31.94 5.15 -23.01
CA PHE A 200 -30.70 4.61 -22.45
C PHE A 200 -30.78 4.54 -20.92
N SER A 201 -31.39 3.49 -20.38
CA SER A 201 -31.55 3.29 -18.93
C SER A 201 -30.26 2.83 -18.25
N CYS A 202 -30.04 3.27 -17.00
CA CYS A 202 -28.94 2.79 -16.17
C CYS A 202 -29.16 1.33 -15.75
N LYS A 203 -28.42 0.40 -16.38
CA LYS A 203 -28.56 -1.06 -16.21
C LYS A 203 -28.08 -1.61 -14.85
N PHE A 204 -27.30 -0.83 -14.08
CA PHE A 204 -26.61 -1.31 -12.87
C PHE A 204 -27.07 -0.61 -11.59
N SER A 205 -28.26 -0.01 -11.60
CA SER A 205 -28.83 0.65 -10.42
C SER A 205 -29.22 -0.35 -9.32
N LYS A 206 -29.69 -1.54 -9.70
CA LYS A 206 -29.98 -2.68 -8.82
C LYS A 206 -29.72 -3.98 -9.56
N PHE A 207 -29.30 -5.02 -8.82
CA PHE A 207 -28.98 -6.34 -9.37
C PHE A 207 -30.03 -7.41 -9.05
N TYR A 208 -31.06 -7.06 -8.25
CA TYR A 208 -32.23 -7.91 -7.98
C TYR A 208 -31.90 -9.33 -7.44
N GLY A 209 -30.85 -9.45 -6.64
CA GLY A 209 -30.37 -10.71 -6.06
C GLY A 209 -29.49 -11.55 -7.00
N ALA A 210 -29.14 -11.02 -8.17
CA ALA A 210 -28.31 -11.74 -9.13
C ALA A 210 -26.93 -12.12 -8.54
N GLN A 211 -26.41 -13.25 -9.00
CA GLN A 211 -25.07 -13.71 -8.65
C GLN A 211 -24.03 -12.96 -9.49
N VAL A 212 -23.07 -12.34 -8.82
CA VAL A 212 -21.96 -11.61 -9.44
C VAL A 212 -20.67 -12.36 -9.19
N ASN A 213 -19.99 -12.71 -10.30
CA ASN A 213 -18.70 -13.37 -10.26
C ASN A 213 -17.61 -12.38 -9.83
N VAL A 214 -16.87 -12.72 -8.79
CA VAL A 214 -15.73 -11.95 -8.30
C VAL A 214 -14.52 -12.87 -8.22
N THR A 215 -13.32 -12.30 -8.17
CA THR A 215 -12.10 -13.11 -8.13
C THR A 215 -11.16 -12.57 -7.07
N ALA A 216 -10.93 -13.36 -6.04
CA ALA A 216 -10.08 -13.01 -4.91
C ALA A 216 -9.33 -14.25 -4.42
N ILE A 217 -8.10 -14.05 -3.97
CA ILE A 217 -7.29 -15.06 -3.29
C ILE A 217 -7.03 -14.63 -1.83
N PRO A 218 -6.76 -15.58 -0.91
CA PRO A 218 -6.48 -15.26 0.48
C PRO A 218 -5.30 -14.29 0.64
N PHE A 219 -5.59 -13.11 1.18
CA PHE A 219 -4.64 -12.05 1.47
C PHE A 219 -5.11 -11.23 2.68
N ALA A 220 -4.94 -11.80 3.89
CA ALA A 220 -5.30 -11.12 5.13
C ALA A 220 -4.50 -9.81 5.29
N PRO A 221 -5.04 -8.73 5.89
CA PRO A 221 -6.37 -8.62 6.49
C PRO A 221 -7.50 -8.29 5.48
N PHE A 222 -7.21 -8.24 4.18
CA PHE A 222 -8.13 -7.74 3.16
C PHE A 222 -9.20 -8.77 2.79
N TRP A 223 -8.77 -9.97 2.46
CA TRP A 223 -9.64 -11.09 2.08
C TRP A 223 -9.11 -12.37 2.71
N ASP A 224 -9.93 -13.05 3.49
CA ASP A 224 -9.57 -14.29 4.17
C ASP A 224 -10.67 -15.32 4.02
N GLU A 225 -10.29 -16.58 3.94
CA GLU A 225 -11.18 -17.71 3.65
C GLU A 225 -11.14 -18.70 4.80
N VAL A 226 -12.27 -18.81 5.51
CA VAL A 226 -12.43 -19.76 6.60
C VAL A 226 -13.42 -20.82 6.16
N LYS A 227 -13.00 -22.08 6.15
CA LYS A 227 -13.91 -23.20 5.91
C LYS A 227 -14.77 -23.42 7.15
N GLY A 228 -16.08 -23.26 7.01
CA GLY A 228 -17.04 -23.57 8.04
C GLY A 228 -17.16 -25.08 8.30
N PRO A 229 -17.84 -25.48 9.40
CA PRO A 229 -18.04 -26.88 9.76
C PRO A 229 -18.79 -27.69 8.69
N ASP A 230 -19.65 -27.03 7.90
CA ASP A 230 -20.45 -27.65 6.83
C ASP A 230 -19.75 -27.67 5.47
N ASN A 231 -18.43 -27.48 5.43
CA ASN A 231 -17.61 -27.31 4.22
C ASN A 231 -18.00 -26.09 3.36
N THR A 232 -18.82 -25.18 3.89
CA THR A 232 -19.14 -23.89 3.29
C THR A 232 -17.99 -22.91 3.51
N THR A 233 -17.46 -22.32 2.44
CA THR A 233 -16.42 -21.27 2.54
C THR A 233 -17.05 -19.98 3.04
N GLN A 234 -16.63 -19.53 4.22
CA GLN A 234 -16.98 -18.22 4.76
C GLN A 234 -15.85 -17.24 4.49
N TYR A 235 -16.18 -16.11 3.89
CA TYR A 235 -15.23 -15.04 3.60
C TYR A 235 -15.22 -14.02 4.74
N SER A 236 -14.05 -13.45 4.99
CA SER A 236 -13.85 -12.37 5.96
C SER A 236 -12.74 -11.42 5.50
N GLY A 237 -12.50 -10.34 6.25
CA GLY A 237 -11.50 -9.32 5.90
C GLY A 237 -12.12 -8.01 5.45
N THR A 238 -11.30 -6.97 5.40
CA THR A 238 -11.77 -5.58 5.20
C THR A 238 -12.33 -5.32 3.82
N ASP A 239 -11.69 -5.89 2.79
CA ASP A 239 -12.12 -5.74 1.40
C ASP A 239 -13.37 -6.59 1.13
N TYR A 240 -13.46 -7.78 1.75
CA TYR A 240 -14.69 -8.57 1.72
C TYR A 240 -15.86 -7.82 2.38
N MET A 241 -15.66 -7.24 3.57
CA MET A 241 -16.70 -6.45 4.24
C MET A 241 -17.14 -5.23 3.43
N LEU A 242 -16.18 -4.57 2.76
CA LEU A 242 -16.46 -3.47 1.84
C LEU A 242 -17.33 -3.94 0.67
N LEU A 243 -16.98 -5.06 0.04
CA LEU A 243 -17.73 -5.60 -1.08
C LEU A 243 -19.12 -6.09 -0.65
N ALA A 244 -19.22 -6.77 0.49
CA ALA A 244 -20.47 -7.23 1.06
C ALA A 244 -21.43 -6.07 1.34
N THR A 245 -20.92 -4.96 1.87
CA THR A 245 -21.72 -3.74 2.08
C THR A 245 -22.22 -3.15 0.76
N ILE A 246 -21.39 -3.18 -0.29
CA ILE A 246 -21.79 -2.75 -1.65
C ILE A 246 -22.82 -3.73 -2.25
N ALA A 247 -22.65 -5.03 -2.00
CA ALA A 247 -23.55 -6.09 -2.43
C ALA A 247 -24.94 -5.95 -1.80
N ASP A 248 -25.00 -5.62 -0.51
CA ASP A 248 -26.26 -5.32 0.18
C ASP A 248 -26.93 -4.05 -0.38
N ALA A 249 -26.15 -3.00 -0.65
CA ALA A 249 -26.67 -1.74 -1.18
C ALA A 249 -27.24 -1.87 -2.61
N LEU A 250 -26.60 -2.68 -3.46
CA LEU A 250 -26.98 -2.90 -4.85
C LEU A 250 -27.84 -4.17 -5.06
N ASN A 251 -28.06 -4.93 -4.00
CA ASN A 251 -28.80 -6.19 -3.95
C ASN A 251 -28.24 -7.23 -4.94
N PHE A 252 -26.99 -7.67 -4.76
CA PHE A 252 -26.41 -8.82 -5.46
C PHE A 252 -25.77 -9.81 -4.48
N THR A 253 -25.56 -11.05 -4.94
CA THR A 253 -24.83 -12.08 -4.20
C THR A 253 -23.43 -12.26 -4.76
N ILE A 254 -22.46 -12.48 -3.87
CA ILE A 254 -21.04 -12.60 -4.24
C ILE A 254 -20.73 -14.08 -4.51
N TYR A 255 -20.18 -14.35 -5.69
CA TYR A 255 -19.64 -15.67 -6.05
C TYR A 255 -18.15 -15.54 -6.35
N ASN A 256 -17.29 -16.03 -5.45
CA ASN A 256 -15.86 -16.07 -5.71
C ASN A 256 -15.55 -17.19 -6.70
N VAL A 257 -15.04 -16.85 -7.88
CA VAL A 257 -14.70 -17.81 -8.94
C VAL A 257 -13.57 -18.71 -8.43
N PRO A 258 -13.78 -20.04 -8.37
CA PRO A 258 -12.73 -20.97 -7.98
C PRO A 258 -11.69 -21.12 -9.10
N GLY A 259 -10.44 -21.40 -8.75
CA GLY A 259 -9.37 -21.65 -9.71
C GLY A 259 -8.12 -20.78 -9.57
N PRO A 260 -8.18 -19.46 -9.33
CA PRO A 260 -6.98 -18.65 -9.28
C PRO A 260 -6.17 -18.96 -8.02
N THR A 261 -4.89 -19.20 -8.20
CA THR A 261 -3.89 -19.41 -7.14
C THR A 261 -2.83 -18.32 -7.14
N THR A 262 -2.65 -17.64 -8.28
CA THR A 262 -1.69 -16.55 -8.44
C THR A 262 -2.38 -15.21 -8.68
N TRP A 263 -1.68 -14.12 -8.36
CA TRP A 263 -2.19 -12.76 -8.61
C TRP A 263 -2.37 -12.44 -10.09
N GLU A 264 -1.58 -13.07 -10.97
CA GLU A 264 -1.68 -12.90 -12.41
C GLU A 264 -3.01 -13.50 -12.91
N GLU A 265 -3.30 -14.76 -12.53
CA GLU A 265 -4.57 -15.43 -12.83
C GLU A 265 -5.80 -14.63 -12.34
N VAL A 266 -5.71 -14.00 -11.16
CA VAL A 266 -6.78 -13.13 -10.65
C VAL A 266 -7.06 -11.98 -11.62
N THR A 267 -6.01 -11.33 -12.11
CA THR A 267 -6.15 -10.20 -13.03
C THR A 267 -6.49 -10.62 -14.46
N ASP A 268 -6.07 -11.80 -14.89
CA ASP A 268 -6.43 -12.37 -16.19
C ASP A 268 -7.94 -12.60 -16.28
N LEU A 269 -8.56 -13.14 -15.22
CA LEU A 269 -10.01 -13.33 -15.16
C LEU A 269 -10.80 -12.01 -15.23
N VAL A 270 -10.22 -10.91 -14.75
CA VAL A 270 -10.79 -9.55 -14.89
C VAL A 270 -10.62 -9.04 -16.31
N GLU A 271 -9.46 -9.23 -16.92
CA GLU A 271 -9.18 -8.83 -18.30
C GLU A 271 -10.08 -9.57 -19.30
N GLU A 272 -10.29 -10.87 -19.08
CA GLU A 272 -11.17 -11.75 -19.87
C GLU A 272 -12.67 -11.53 -19.59
N ARG A 273 -13.02 -10.66 -18.64
CA ARG A 273 -14.42 -10.37 -18.21
C ARG A 273 -15.17 -11.58 -17.65
N VAL A 274 -14.47 -12.64 -17.25
CA VAL A 274 -15.04 -13.77 -16.49
C VAL A 274 -15.40 -13.31 -15.08
N SER A 275 -14.55 -12.44 -14.53
CA SER A 275 -14.76 -11.76 -13.26
C SER A 275 -15.27 -10.35 -13.45
N PHE A 276 -16.26 -9.97 -12.63
CA PHE A 276 -16.80 -8.62 -12.60
C PHE A 276 -15.85 -7.65 -11.89
N ILE A 277 -15.11 -8.14 -10.90
CA ILE A 277 -14.19 -7.34 -10.08
C ILE A 277 -13.22 -8.25 -9.31
N ALA A 278 -12.01 -7.76 -9.07
CA ALA A 278 -11.07 -8.36 -8.10
C ALA A 278 -11.03 -7.52 -6.81
N PRO A 279 -11.85 -7.86 -5.80
CA PRO A 279 -12.04 -7.06 -4.57
C PRO A 279 -10.93 -7.32 -3.54
N VAL A 280 -9.67 -7.15 -3.96
CA VAL A 280 -8.50 -7.32 -3.10
C VAL A 280 -7.51 -6.20 -3.38
N TYR A 281 -6.78 -5.78 -2.35
CA TYR A 281 -5.70 -4.80 -2.40
C TYR A 281 -4.78 -4.95 -3.64
N HIS A 282 -4.86 -3.99 -4.56
CA HIS A 282 -3.90 -3.83 -5.66
C HIS A 282 -3.38 -2.40 -5.72
N ILE A 283 -2.05 -2.24 -5.63
CA ILE A 283 -1.40 -0.95 -5.87
C ILE A 283 -1.53 -0.59 -7.35
N LEU A 284 -1.93 0.65 -7.60
CA LEU A 284 -1.97 1.28 -8.91
C LEU A 284 -0.55 1.47 -9.45
N LEU A 285 -0.25 0.77 -10.54
CA LEU A 285 1.01 0.88 -11.28
C LEU A 285 0.71 1.17 -12.76
N PRO A 286 1.54 1.96 -13.46
CA PRO A 286 1.31 2.30 -14.87
C PRO A 286 1.11 1.06 -15.76
N GLU A 287 1.94 0.03 -15.58
CA GLU A 287 1.87 -1.24 -16.35
C GLU A 287 0.53 -1.97 -16.15
N ARG A 288 -0.12 -1.82 -14.99
CA ARG A 288 -1.43 -2.44 -14.70
C ARG A 288 -2.58 -1.69 -15.37
N LEU A 289 -2.46 -0.37 -15.52
CA LEU A 289 -3.49 0.47 -16.14
C LEU A 289 -3.60 0.25 -17.65
N GLU A 290 -2.62 -0.41 -18.27
CA GLU A 290 -2.67 -0.81 -19.68
C GLU A 290 -3.54 -2.05 -19.92
N ARG A 291 -3.69 -2.90 -18.90
CA ARG A 291 -4.43 -4.19 -18.98
C ARG A 291 -5.87 -4.08 -18.51
N TYR A 292 -6.13 -3.33 -17.44
CA TYR A 292 -7.46 -3.20 -16.84
C TYR A 292 -7.66 -1.85 -16.15
N ASP A 293 -8.92 -1.49 -15.93
CA ASP A 293 -9.26 -0.29 -15.18
C ASP A 293 -9.30 -0.59 -13.69
N HIS A 294 -9.33 0.49 -12.89
CA HIS A 294 -9.52 0.40 -11.45
C HIS A 294 -10.76 1.20 -11.03
N LEU A 295 -11.36 0.80 -9.91
CA LEU A 295 -12.31 1.63 -9.17
C LEU A 295 -11.62 2.88 -8.58
N TRP A 296 -12.38 3.64 -7.80
CA TRP A 296 -11.85 4.73 -7.01
C TRP A 296 -10.88 4.21 -5.95
N VAL A 297 -9.86 5.00 -5.63
CA VAL A 297 -8.87 4.67 -4.60
C VAL A 297 -9.56 4.66 -3.24
N TYR A 298 -9.61 3.49 -2.58
CA TYR A 298 -10.21 3.36 -1.26
C TYR A 298 -9.20 3.41 -0.12
N GLU A 299 -7.95 3.10 -0.40
CA GLU A 299 -6.89 3.09 0.60
C GLU A 299 -5.59 3.65 0.03
N TYR A 300 -4.91 4.48 0.82
CA TYR A 300 -3.51 4.85 0.58
C TYR A 300 -2.62 3.82 1.29
N GLY A 301 -2.43 2.68 0.63
CA GLY A 301 -1.63 1.59 1.15
C GLY A 301 -0.15 1.77 0.83
N SER A 302 0.67 1.78 1.87
CA SER A 302 2.11 1.96 1.75
C SER A 302 2.85 0.63 1.64
N LEU A 303 3.77 0.53 0.67
CA LEU A 303 4.77 -0.55 0.65
C LEU A 303 5.92 -0.13 1.55
N ASP A 304 6.05 -0.81 2.68
CA ASP A 304 6.97 -0.44 3.76
C ASP A 304 7.91 -1.60 4.06
N PHE A 305 8.97 -1.34 4.84
CA PHE A 305 9.89 -2.39 5.27
C PHE A 305 9.76 -2.65 6.78
N SER A 306 10.02 -3.90 7.18
CA SER A 306 10.22 -4.29 8.57
C SER A 306 11.61 -4.87 8.81
N MET A 307 12.14 -4.62 10.00
CA MET A 307 13.44 -5.08 10.46
C MET A 307 13.38 -5.49 11.94
N ALA A 308 14.35 -6.29 12.40
CA ALA A 308 14.49 -6.63 13.81
C ALA A 308 14.52 -5.38 14.68
N GLN A 309 13.73 -5.36 15.75
CA GLN A 309 13.83 -4.30 16.74
C GLN A 309 15.23 -4.36 17.36
N PRO A 310 15.99 -3.25 17.34
CA PRO A 310 17.36 -3.28 17.81
C PRO A 310 17.42 -3.71 19.28
N GLY A 311 18.41 -4.54 19.61
CA GLY A 311 18.69 -4.91 20.98
C GLY A 311 19.08 -3.68 21.81
N ILE A 312 18.71 -3.70 23.10
CA ILE A 312 19.25 -2.74 24.06
C ILE A 312 20.74 -3.04 24.20
N LYS A 313 21.58 -2.01 24.12
CA LYS A 313 23.02 -2.16 24.29
C LYS A 313 23.34 -2.76 25.66
N PRO A 314 24.47 -3.50 25.80
CA PRO A 314 24.74 -4.24 27.02
C PRO A 314 24.87 -3.31 28.23
N GLN A 315 24.24 -3.72 29.35
CA GLN A 315 24.05 -2.87 30.53
C GLN A 315 25.35 -2.45 31.22
N TRP A 316 26.45 -3.20 31.06
CA TRP A 316 27.75 -2.86 31.64
C TRP A 316 28.34 -1.56 31.08
N GLN A 317 27.93 -1.13 29.89
CA GLN A 317 28.33 0.15 29.29
C GLN A 317 27.49 1.34 29.78
N SER A 318 26.48 1.11 30.63
CA SER A 318 25.54 2.14 31.12
C SER A 318 26.21 3.37 31.72
N LEU A 319 27.37 3.22 32.34
CA LEU A 319 28.12 4.31 32.98
C LEU A 319 28.79 5.27 32.00
N TYR A 320 29.03 4.84 30.75
CA TYR A 320 29.65 5.66 29.71
C TYR A 320 28.62 6.51 28.95
N TYR A 321 27.42 5.97 28.74
CA TYR A 321 26.36 6.60 27.94
C TYR A 321 25.82 7.98 28.37
N PRO A 322 25.91 8.43 29.64
CA PRO A 322 25.33 9.72 30.03
C PRO A 322 25.92 10.93 29.30
N PHE A 323 27.13 10.80 28.75
CA PHE A 323 27.79 11.81 27.95
C PHE A 323 28.24 11.27 26.59
N ILE A 324 28.23 12.14 25.59
CA ILE A 324 28.83 11.85 24.28
C ILE A 324 30.36 11.89 24.36
N ASP A 325 31.03 11.21 23.43
CA ASP A 325 32.49 11.09 23.38
C ASP A 325 33.21 12.45 23.46
N LEU A 326 32.65 13.49 22.83
CA LEU A 326 33.18 14.85 22.85
C LEU A 326 33.22 15.45 24.27
N VAL A 327 32.17 15.21 25.06
CA VAL A 327 32.09 15.70 26.45
C VAL A 327 33.06 14.93 27.33
N TRP A 328 33.18 13.61 27.15
CA TRP A 328 34.20 12.83 27.84
C TRP A 328 35.62 13.32 27.55
N ALA A 329 35.92 13.61 26.28
CA ALA A 329 37.20 14.18 25.88
C ALA A 329 37.44 15.56 26.52
N ALA A 330 36.42 16.43 26.56
CA ALA A 330 36.51 17.74 27.20
C ALA A 330 36.73 17.65 28.72
N VAL A 331 36.05 16.72 29.40
CA VAL A 331 36.26 16.46 30.84
C VAL A 331 37.67 15.96 31.12
N LEU A 332 38.17 15.02 30.31
CA LEU A 332 39.53 14.52 30.43
C LEU A 332 40.57 15.61 30.17
N LEU A 333 40.35 16.45 29.16
CA LEU A 333 41.19 17.61 28.87
C LEU A 333 41.19 18.61 30.05
N ALA A 334 40.02 18.92 30.60
CA ALA A 334 39.89 19.82 31.75
C ALA A 334 40.58 19.26 33.01
N LEU A 335 40.49 17.94 33.23
CA LEU A 335 41.17 17.25 34.32
C LEU A 335 42.69 17.27 34.18
N LEU A 336 43.24 17.30 32.95
CA LEU A 336 44.68 17.42 32.71
C LEU A 336 45.17 18.87 32.81
N LEU A 337 44.41 19.82 32.25
CA LEU A 337 44.82 21.22 32.18
C LEU A 337 44.73 21.93 33.55
N THR A 338 43.70 21.66 34.33
CA THR A 338 43.45 22.40 35.58
C THR A 338 44.56 22.20 36.62
N PRO A 339 45.06 20.98 36.90
CA PRO A 339 46.22 20.78 37.77
C PRO A 339 47.49 21.45 37.23
N VAL A 340 47.72 21.42 35.91
CA VAL A 340 48.88 22.07 35.29
C VAL A 340 48.86 23.58 35.51
N VAL A 341 47.73 24.23 35.23
CA VAL A 341 47.57 25.68 35.45
C VAL A 341 47.72 26.03 36.93
N LEU A 342 47.13 25.23 37.82
CA LEU A 342 47.24 25.43 39.26
C LEU A 342 48.69 25.28 39.75
N LEU A 343 49.43 24.29 39.23
CA LEU A 343 50.86 24.11 39.49
C LEU A 343 51.70 25.29 39.00
N LEU A 344 51.41 25.82 37.81
CA LEU A 344 52.11 27.01 37.30
C LEU A 344 51.88 28.24 38.20
N ILE A 345 50.65 28.43 38.70
CA ILE A 345 50.34 29.52 39.65
C ILE A 345 51.08 29.31 40.97
N ILE A 346 51.06 28.09 41.51
CA ILE A 346 51.73 27.75 42.77
C ILE A 346 53.25 27.95 42.63
N ARG A 347 53.87 27.40 41.59
CA ARG A 347 55.32 27.54 41.32
C ARG A 347 55.73 28.99 41.07
N GLY A 348 54.89 29.76 40.38
CA GLY A 348 55.11 31.19 40.18
C GLY A 348 55.06 31.98 41.50
N SER A 349 54.18 31.61 42.43
CA SER A 349 54.15 32.22 43.76
C SER A 349 55.30 31.76 44.66
N GLU A 350 55.68 30.48 44.61
CA GLU A 350 56.81 29.92 45.37
C GLU A 350 58.14 30.58 44.96
N TRP A 351 58.34 30.83 43.66
CA TRP A 351 59.52 31.56 43.17
C TRP A 351 59.59 33.00 43.70
N ARG A 352 58.45 33.62 43.99
CA ARG A 352 58.37 35.00 44.51
C ARG A 352 58.51 35.06 46.03
N ASP A 353 57.91 34.12 46.75
CA ASP A 353 57.69 34.22 48.20
C ASP A 353 58.61 33.26 49.02
N GLY A 354 59.37 32.36 48.36
CA GLY A 354 60.46 31.59 48.98
C GLY A 354 60.05 30.41 49.88
N GLU A 355 58.80 29.94 49.78
CA GLU A 355 58.26 28.86 50.62
C GLU A 355 58.47 27.44 50.04
N SER A 356 58.32 26.42 50.89
CA SER A 356 58.46 25.01 50.52
C SER A 356 57.35 24.54 49.58
N GLY A 357 57.75 23.93 48.47
CA GLY A 357 56.85 23.67 47.36
C GLY A 357 55.86 22.54 47.58
N ILE A 358 54.66 22.68 47.01
CA ILE A 358 53.65 21.61 47.00
C ILE A 358 54.02 20.56 45.95
N GLU A 359 53.93 19.29 46.32
CA GLU A 359 54.17 18.18 45.40
C GLU A 359 53.08 18.10 44.33
N ALA A 360 53.47 17.89 43.07
CA ALA A 360 52.54 17.84 41.94
C ALA A 360 51.47 16.74 42.10
N ALA A 361 51.85 15.61 42.70
CA ALA A 361 50.93 14.50 42.98
C ALA A 361 49.77 14.92 43.90
N VAL A 362 50.03 15.77 44.89
CA VAL A 362 49.00 16.27 45.82
C VAL A 362 48.00 17.18 45.09
N VAL A 363 48.48 18.05 44.21
CA VAL A 363 47.62 18.95 43.42
C VAL A 363 46.74 18.16 42.44
N VAL A 364 47.31 17.16 41.77
CA VAL A 364 46.54 16.28 40.87
C VAL A 364 45.50 15.47 41.65
N HIS A 365 45.86 14.94 42.82
CA HIS A 365 44.94 14.22 43.69
C HIS A 365 43.79 15.11 44.17
N ASP A 366 44.10 16.32 44.64
CA ASP A 366 43.10 17.28 45.12
C ASP A 366 42.15 17.74 44.01
N CYS A 367 42.66 18.04 42.81
CA CYS A 367 41.82 18.40 41.66
C CYS A 367 40.89 17.24 41.24
N THR A 368 41.42 16.01 41.24
CA THR A 368 40.64 14.80 40.93
C THR A 368 39.59 14.53 42.00
N GLY A 369 39.95 14.69 43.28
CA GLY A 369 39.06 14.55 44.42
C GLY A 369 37.90 15.55 44.37
N MET A 370 38.19 16.82 44.05
CA MET A 370 37.17 17.86 43.86
C MET A 370 36.20 17.53 42.72
N LEU A 371 36.70 16.98 41.59
CA LEU A 371 35.84 16.55 40.49
C LEU A 371 34.89 15.42 40.90
N LEU A 372 35.37 14.48 41.73
CA LEU A 372 34.59 13.36 42.24
C LEU A 372 33.68 13.73 43.43
N GLY A 373 33.69 14.99 43.88
CA GLY A 373 32.90 15.47 45.00
C GLY A 373 33.44 15.05 46.38
N GLN A 374 34.74 14.79 46.49
CA GLN A 374 35.43 14.56 47.77
C GLN A 374 35.78 15.89 48.47
N ASN A 375 36.31 15.78 49.71
CA ASN A 375 36.65 16.94 50.54
C ASN A 375 37.67 17.88 49.87
N LEU A 376 37.59 19.18 50.21
CA LEU A 376 38.53 20.20 49.76
C LEU A 376 39.99 19.87 50.15
N PRO A 377 40.99 20.45 49.45
CA PRO A 377 42.40 20.33 49.78
C PRO A 377 42.67 20.54 51.27
N ARG A 378 43.58 19.74 51.85
CA ARG A 378 44.05 19.94 53.23
C ARG A 378 44.72 21.30 53.45
N ARG A 379 45.16 21.97 52.37
CA ARG A 379 45.70 23.33 52.38
C ARG A 379 44.93 24.21 51.39
N LEU A 380 44.25 25.23 51.91
CA LEU A 380 43.49 26.18 51.11
C LEU A 380 44.40 27.05 50.23
N PRO A 381 43.97 27.41 49.00
CA PRO A 381 44.70 28.31 48.13
C PRO A 381 44.97 29.68 48.80
N ARG A 382 46.25 30.04 48.89
CA ARG A 382 46.71 31.28 49.57
C ARG A 382 46.52 32.53 48.71
N THR A 383 46.71 32.43 47.39
CA THR A 383 46.63 33.57 46.46
C THR A 383 45.22 33.77 45.91
N ASN A 384 44.83 35.02 45.61
CA ASN A 384 43.52 35.30 45.01
C ASN A 384 43.32 34.59 43.67
N SER A 385 44.37 34.49 42.84
CA SER A 385 44.31 33.79 41.54
C SER A 385 44.04 32.29 41.68
N SER A 386 44.67 31.62 42.66
CA SER A 386 44.42 30.20 42.92
C SER A 386 43.02 29.96 43.52
N ARG A 387 42.51 30.88 44.34
CA ARG A 387 41.13 30.84 44.86
C ARG A 387 40.09 30.93 43.74
N VAL A 388 40.27 31.85 42.80
CA VAL A 388 39.36 32.00 41.65
C VAL A 388 39.38 30.74 40.78
N LEU A 389 40.57 30.19 40.48
CA LEU A 389 40.67 28.96 39.69
C LEU A 389 40.00 27.77 40.37
N VAL A 390 40.24 27.58 41.68
CA VAL A 390 39.61 26.51 42.46
C VAL A 390 38.09 26.70 42.55
N ALA A 391 37.60 27.94 42.75
CA ALA A 391 36.17 28.22 42.75
C ALA A 391 35.51 27.88 41.41
N THR A 392 36.14 28.26 40.29
CA THR A 392 35.67 27.90 38.95
C THR A 392 35.69 26.39 38.73
N TRP A 393 36.74 25.69 39.19
CA TRP A 393 36.83 24.23 39.12
C TRP A 393 35.73 23.53 39.94
N LEU A 394 35.39 24.06 41.11
CA LEU A 394 34.30 23.54 41.93
C LEU A 394 32.94 23.73 41.27
N VAL A 395 32.67 24.90 40.67
CA VAL A 395 31.44 25.15 39.90
C VAL A 395 31.36 24.20 38.71
N PHE A 396 32.46 24.05 37.94
CA PHE A 396 32.54 23.10 36.84
C PHE A 396 32.26 21.66 37.30
N SER A 397 32.90 21.23 38.39
CA SER A 397 32.75 19.88 38.96
C SER A 397 31.31 19.62 39.43
N LEU A 398 30.66 20.61 40.04
CA LEU A 398 29.27 20.54 40.43
C LEU A 398 28.35 20.40 39.22
N VAL A 399 28.53 21.24 38.20
CA VAL A 399 27.71 21.22 36.98
C VAL A 399 27.86 19.88 36.26
N ILE A 400 29.08 19.40 36.05
CA ILE A 400 29.29 18.16 35.30
C ILE A 400 28.85 16.93 36.12
N GLY A 401 29.10 16.92 37.43
CA GLY A 401 28.67 15.84 38.32
C GLY A 401 27.15 15.73 38.42
N THR A 402 26.44 16.86 38.49
CA THR A 402 24.96 16.88 38.51
C THR A 402 24.37 16.48 37.16
N ALA A 403 24.92 16.98 36.04
CA ALA A 403 24.50 16.59 34.70
C ALA A 403 24.70 15.09 34.43
N TYR A 404 25.85 14.53 34.85
CA TYR A 404 26.15 13.10 34.73
C TYR A 404 25.11 12.25 35.48
N ARG A 405 24.88 12.59 36.76
CA ARG A 405 23.92 11.87 37.62
C ARG A 405 22.51 11.94 37.05
N GLY A 406 22.06 13.13 36.60
CA GLY A 406 20.74 13.30 35.99
C GLY A 406 20.55 12.47 34.71
N ASN A 407 21.52 12.52 33.80
CA ASN A 407 21.47 11.75 32.56
C ASN A 407 21.57 10.23 32.81
N LEU A 408 22.38 9.80 33.78
CA LEU A 408 22.47 8.41 34.18
C LEU A 408 21.14 7.90 34.74
N THR A 409 20.48 8.67 35.62
CA THR A 409 19.15 8.32 36.13
C THR A 409 18.14 8.20 34.99
N ALA A 410 18.09 9.17 34.07
CA ALA A 410 17.21 9.09 32.90
C ALA A 410 17.47 7.82 32.06
N PHE A 411 18.74 7.50 31.79
CA PHE A 411 19.13 6.32 31.01
C PHE A 411 18.78 4.99 31.70
N LEU A 412 18.91 4.92 33.03
CA LEU A 412 18.55 3.72 33.79
C LEU A 412 17.02 3.54 33.88
N THR A 413 16.25 4.63 33.86
CA THR A 413 14.79 4.58 33.91
C THR A 413 14.12 4.31 32.56
N LEU A 414 14.70 4.78 31.45
CA LEU A 414 14.15 4.63 30.10
C LEU A 414 15.14 3.91 29.18
N PRO A 415 14.80 2.72 28.65
CA PRO A 415 15.68 2.00 27.74
C PRO A 415 15.84 2.80 26.43
N LYS A 416 17.06 3.28 26.18
CA LYS A 416 17.40 3.96 24.93
C LYS A 416 17.83 2.93 23.88
N TYR A 417 16.99 2.72 22.88
CA TYR A 417 17.33 1.92 21.72
C TYR A 417 18.37 2.64 20.85
N PRO A 418 19.31 1.92 20.22
CA PRO A 418 20.21 2.52 19.25
C PRO A 418 19.40 3.04 18.04
N PRO A 419 19.95 4.02 17.28
CA PRO A 419 19.29 4.49 16.07
C PRO A 419 19.06 3.32 15.11
N ARG A 420 17.90 3.32 14.48
CA ARG A 420 17.47 2.30 13.52
C ARG A 420 17.18 2.95 12.17
N ALA A 421 17.21 2.16 11.11
CA ALA A 421 16.89 2.67 9.78
C ALA A 421 15.40 2.99 9.69
N GLU A 422 15.06 4.22 9.34
CA GLU A 422 13.67 4.69 9.24
C GLU A 422 13.31 5.15 7.83
N THR A 423 14.32 5.42 6.98
CA THR A 423 14.17 5.98 5.63
C THR A 423 14.71 5.02 4.56
N LEU A 424 14.32 5.22 3.30
CA LEU A 424 14.81 4.43 2.17
C LEU A 424 16.33 4.48 2.04
N GLU A 425 16.92 5.67 2.21
CA GLU A 425 18.37 5.87 2.15
C GLU A 425 19.09 5.09 3.25
N GLN A 426 18.56 5.14 4.48
CA GLN A 426 19.10 4.41 5.61
C GLN A 426 18.94 2.90 5.45
N LEU A 427 17.83 2.45 4.87
CA LEU A 427 17.60 1.04 4.56
C LEU A 427 18.66 0.53 3.58
N VAL A 428 18.84 1.22 2.45
CA VAL A 428 19.86 0.89 1.44
C VAL A 428 21.29 1.08 2.00
N ALA A 429 21.51 1.84 3.06
CA ALA A 429 22.81 1.85 3.74
C ALA A 429 23.00 0.67 4.71
N ALA A 430 21.93 0.23 5.38
CA ALA A 430 21.98 -0.71 6.49
C ALA A 430 21.78 -2.18 6.12
N THR A 431 21.12 -2.48 4.98
CA THR A 431 20.72 -3.86 4.65
C THR A 431 21.30 -4.35 3.34
N ASP A 432 21.88 -5.54 3.33
CA ASP A 432 22.43 -6.13 2.09
C ASP A 432 21.37 -6.91 1.30
N ARG A 433 20.32 -7.39 1.98
CA ARG A 433 19.25 -8.20 1.41
C ARG A 433 17.88 -7.76 1.92
N ILE A 434 16.93 -7.64 0.99
CA ILE A 434 15.54 -7.24 1.27
C ILE A 434 14.63 -8.34 0.73
N THR A 435 13.85 -8.97 1.60
CA THR A 435 13.00 -10.09 1.22
C THR A 435 11.59 -9.63 0.85
N MET A 436 11.00 -10.24 -0.18
CA MET A 436 9.61 -10.06 -0.58
C MET A 436 8.97 -11.39 -1.00
N PRO A 437 7.65 -11.55 -0.96
CA PRO A 437 6.99 -12.70 -1.58
C PRO A 437 7.16 -12.72 -3.12
N PRO A 438 6.88 -13.83 -3.83
CA PRO A 438 7.17 -13.97 -5.27
C PRO A 438 6.45 -12.96 -6.16
N TYR A 439 5.24 -12.55 -5.79
CA TYR A 439 4.50 -11.47 -6.48
C TYR A 439 5.19 -10.11 -6.39
N GLY A 440 6.19 -9.98 -5.54
CA GLY A 440 7.09 -8.83 -5.46
C GLY A 440 7.89 -8.56 -6.75
N ILE A 441 7.91 -9.49 -7.71
CA ILE A 441 8.58 -9.32 -9.00
C ILE A 441 8.11 -8.07 -9.74
N VAL A 442 6.81 -7.74 -9.66
CA VAL A 442 6.24 -6.53 -10.27
C VAL A 442 6.86 -5.28 -9.64
N PHE A 443 7.00 -5.25 -8.31
CA PHE A 443 7.64 -4.13 -7.61
C PHE A 443 9.14 -4.05 -7.91
N LYS A 444 9.84 -5.19 -7.97
CA LYS A 444 11.26 -5.24 -8.35
C LYS A 444 11.48 -4.65 -9.75
N ASN A 445 10.64 -5.01 -10.71
CA ASN A 445 10.69 -4.47 -12.07
C ASN A 445 10.33 -2.99 -12.13
N PHE A 446 9.34 -2.56 -11.34
CA PHE A 446 8.97 -1.15 -11.22
C PHE A 446 10.14 -0.31 -10.66
N PHE A 447 10.80 -0.78 -9.60
CA PHE A 447 11.94 -0.09 -9.00
C PHE A 447 13.19 -0.08 -9.88
N SER A 448 13.43 -1.15 -10.64
CA SER A 448 14.60 -1.23 -11.54
C SER A 448 14.47 -0.28 -12.74
N LYS A 449 13.25 -0.02 -13.21
CA LYS A 449 12.95 0.96 -14.28
C LYS A 449 12.91 2.41 -13.80
N SER A 450 13.04 2.67 -12.50
CA SER A 450 13.00 4.02 -11.94
C SER A 450 14.27 4.81 -12.31
N ASP A 451 14.15 6.13 -12.50
CA ASP A 451 15.29 7.04 -12.70
C ASP A 451 16.14 7.24 -11.44
N SER A 452 15.62 6.88 -10.26
CA SER A 452 16.32 7.05 -8.99
C SER A 452 17.33 5.93 -8.75
N ARG A 453 18.60 6.31 -8.57
CA ARG A 453 19.68 5.39 -8.16
C ARG A 453 19.37 4.64 -6.86
N LEU A 454 18.60 5.25 -5.95
CA LEU A 454 18.21 4.60 -4.69
C LEU A 454 17.22 3.45 -4.94
N PHE A 455 16.22 3.65 -5.80
CA PHE A 455 15.26 2.60 -6.15
C PHE A 455 15.90 1.49 -7.00
N GLN A 456 16.85 1.82 -7.88
CA GLN A 456 17.62 0.81 -8.61
C GLN A 456 18.43 -0.08 -7.65
N ARG A 457 19.16 0.52 -6.69
CA ARG A 457 19.88 -0.24 -5.65
C ARG A 457 18.95 -1.04 -4.75
N LEU A 458 17.76 -0.51 -4.46
CA LEU A 458 16.74 -1.24 -3.74
C LEU A 458 16.35 -2.50 -4.52
N ALA A 459 16.05 -2.37 -5.81
CA ALA A 459 15.66 -3.47 -6.69
C ALA A 459 16.74 -4.56 -6.79
N GLU A 460 18.01 -4.17 -6.86
CA GLU A 460 19.16 -5.10 -6.88
C GLU A 460 19.22 -5.98 -5.62
N ARG A 461 18.75 -5.47 -4.47
CA ARG A 461 18.78 -6.18 -3.18
C ARG A 461 17.51 -6.95 -2.86
N ILE A 462 16.48 -6.86 -3.71
CA ILE A 462 15.24 -7.61 -3.53
C ILE A 462 15.45 -9.08 -3.91
N GLU A 463 15.18 -9.95 -2.94
CA GLU A 463 15.17 -11.41 -3.08
C GLU A 463 13.82 -11.99 -2.66
N PHE A 464 13.41 -13.08 -3.30
CA PHE A 464 12.09 -13.66 -3.07
C PHE A 464 12.10 -14.76 -2.02
N VAL A 465 11.13 -14.71 -1.11
CA VAL A 465 10.86 -15.72 -0.07
C VAL A 465 9.43 -16.24 -0.22
N PRO A 466 9.09 -17.46 0.22
CA PRO A 466 7.76 -18.03 -0.02
C PRO A 466 6.61 -17.24 0.61
N THR A 467 6.81 -16.71 1.83
CA THR A 467 5.75 -16.00 2.57
C THR A 467 6.31 -14.82 3.36
N VAL A 468 5.42 -13.90 3.72
CA VAL A 468 5.71 -12.75 4.60
C VAL A 468 6.28 -13.20 5.94
N VAL A 469 5.75 -14.28 6.52
CA VAL A 469 6.21 -14.81 7.80
C VAL A 469 7.67 -15.27 7.70
N VAL A 470 8.03 -16.00 6.64
CA VAL A 470 9.41 -16.45 6.43
C VAL A 470 10.35 -15.25 6.28
N GLY A 471 9.97 -14.24 5.48
CA GLY A 471 10.78 -13.04 5.31
C GLY A 471 10.96 -12.24 6.60
N GLN A 472 9.90 -12.11 7.40
CA GLN A 472 9.94 -11.48 8.72
C GLN A 472 10.80 -12.25 9.73
N GLU A 473 10.75 -13.59 9.69
CA GLU A 473 11.57 -14.45 10.53
C GLU A 473 13.06 -14.35 10.15
N GLU A 474 13.38 -14.36 8.85
CA GLU A 474 14.74 -14.11 8.37
C GLU A 474 15.26 -12.73 8.80
N ALA A 475 14.40 -11.69 8.75
CA ALA A 475 14.75 -10.33 9.19
C ALA A 475 15.06 -10.23 10.70
N ILE A 476 14.59 -11.18 11.52
CA ILE A 476 14.95 -11.26 12.96
C ILE A 476 16.29 -11.99 13.15
N HIS A 477 16.49 -13.10 12.44
CA HIS A 477 17.61 -14.00 12.71
C HIS A 477 18.89 -13.64 11.97
N LYS A 478 18.79 -12.98 10.81
CA LYS A 478 19.94 -12.61 9.98
C LYS A 478 20.20 -11.12 10.12
N ASN A 479 21.46 -10.77 10.40
CA ASN A 479 21.89 -9.37 10.48
C ASN A 479 21.79 -8.69 9.11
N ARG A 480 21.53 -7.38 9.11
CA ARG A 480 21.48 -6.53 7.90
C ARG A 480 20.45 -7.00 6.87
N GLN A 481 19.30 -7.47 7.33
CA GLN A 481 18.17 -7.85 6.47
C GLN A 481 16.90 -7.10 6.83
N ALA A 482 16.07 -6.87 5.81
CA ALA A 482 14.72 -6.33 5.95
C ALA A 482 13.73 -7.18 5.16
N HIS A 483 12.46 -7.07 5.52
CA HIS A 483 11.34 -7.62 4.77
C HIS A 483 10.47 -6.47 4.25
N MET A 484 10.03 -6.51 2.99
CA MET A 484 9.21 -5.45 2.40
C MET A 484 7.85 -5.99 1.97
N GLU A 485 6.78 -5.31 2.40
CA GLU A 485 5.39 -5.70 2.14
C GLU A 485 4.42 -4.55 2.47
N ASN A 486 3.14 -4.67 2.12
CA ASN A 486 2.09 -3.77 2.57
C ASN A 486 2.09 -3.58 4.10
N ARG A 487 2.03 -2.31 4.53
CA ARG A 487 2.09 -1.93 5.95
C ARG A 487 1.06 -2.64 6.83
N ARG A 488 -0.21 -2.68 6.43
CA ARG A 488 -1.28 -3.31 7.22
C ARG A 488 -1.07 -4.80 7.34
N TYR A 489 -0.66 -5.44 6.24
CA TYR A 489 -0.36 -6.88 6.26
C TYR A 489 0.83 -7.20 7.18
N GLN A 490 1.89 -6.38 7.13
CA GLN A 490 3.02 -6.53 8.05
C GLN A 490 2.62 -6.35 9.51
N GLN A 491 1.82 -5.31 9.82
CA GLN A 491 1.34 -5.06 11.18
C GLN A 491 0.52 -6.23 11.72
N LEU A 492 -0.35 -6.80 10.89
CA LEU A 492 -1.14 -7.97 11.25
C LEU A 492 -0.24 -9.16 11.59
N LYS A 493 0.73 -9.49 10.71
CA LYS A 493 1.62 -10.64 10.92
C LYS A 493 2.58 -10.46 12.10
N ILE A 494 3.04 -9.23 12.34
CA ILE A 494 3.84 -8.90 13.52
C ILE A 494 3.01 -9.08 14.80
N ALA A 495 1.77 -8.59 14.83
CA ALA A 495 0.87 -8.77 15.95
C ALA A 495 0.55 -10.24 16.21
N GLU A 496 0.33 -11.02 15.14
CA GLU A 496 -0.06 -12.43 15.21
C GLU A 496 1.08 -13.34 15.70
N ARG A 497 2.31 -13.17 15.17
CA ARG A 497 3.41 -14.15 15.35
C ARG A 497 4.70 -13.58 15.94
N PHE A 498 4.96 -12.29 15.75
CA PHE A 498 6.22 -11.66 16.13
C PHE A 498 6.08 -10.68 17.29
N THR A 499 5.12 -10.91 18.17
CA THR A 499 4.99 -10.19 19.44
C THR A 499 5.58 -11.05 20.55
N LYS A 500 6.25 -10.44 21.54
CA LYS A 500 6.78 -11.12 22.74
C LYS A 500 5.69 -11.20 23.80
N ALA A 501 5.87 -12.06 24.80
CA ALA A 501 4.94 -12.26 25.91
C ALA A 501 4.66 -11.00 26.75
N ASP A 502 5.54 -9.99 26.71
CA ASP A 502 5.34 -8.68 27.35
C ASP A 502 4.48 -7.72 26.50
N GLY A 503 4.02 -8.17 25.32
CA GLY A 503 3.26 -7.37 24.37
C GLY A 503 4.11 -6.48 23.45
N THR A 504 5.44 -6.53 23.54
CA THR A 504 6.34 -5.76 22.67
C THR A 504 6.60 -6.50 21.35
N PRO A 505 6.62 -5.82 20.19
CA PRO A 505 6.92 -6.47 18.93
C PRO A 505 8.41 -6.85 18.83
N LYS A 506 8.74 -7.88 18.06
CA LYS A 506 10.13 -8.28 17.74
C LYS A 506 10.66 -7.55 16.50
N LEU A 507 9.75 -7.08 15.66
CA LEU A 507 10.02 -6.35 14.42
C LEU A 507 9.43 -4.95 14.54
N TYR A 508 10.07 -3.97 13.91
CA TYR A 508 9.48 -2.66 13.69
C TYR A 508 9.27 -2.44 12.20
N ILE A 509 8.31 -1.59 11.86
CA ILE A 509 8.11 -1.10 10.50
C ILE A 509 8.71 0.29 10.42
N GLY A 510 9.44 0.57 9.33
CA GLY A 510 10.04 1.87 9.08
C GLY A 510 9.01 3.00 9.10
N ARG A 511 9.46 4.18 9.54
CA ARG A 511 8.61 5.37 9.59
C ARG A 511 8.18 5.83 8.21
N ASP A 512 9.14 5.95 7.28
CA ASP A 512 8.89 6.46 5.94
C ASP A 512 8.43 5.33 5.02
N SER A 513 7.47 5.64 4.16
CA SER A 513 7.02 4.68 3.16
C SER A 513 7.97 4.62 1.97
N MET A 514 8.26 3.40 1.49
CA MET A 514 9.11 3.21 0.31
C MET A 514 8.35 3.55 -0.96
N LEU A 515 7.07 3.17 -1.00
CA LEU A 515 6.15 3.55 -2.05
C LEU A 515 4.80 3.87 -1.41
N PRO A 516 4.45 5.17 -1.25
CA PRO A 516 3.10 5.56 -0.87
C PRO A 516 2.17 5.24 -2.04
N GLY A 517 1.60 4.03 -2.04
CA GLY A 517 0.76 3.52 -3.09
C GLY A 517 -0.69 3.94 -2.90
N GLN A 518 -1.38 4.15 -4.03
CA GLN A 518 -2.83 4.18 -4.05
C GLN A 518 -3.33 2.77 -4.34
N ALA A 519 -4.21 2.24 -3.50
CA ALA A 519 -4.79 0.92 -3.67
C ALA A 519 -6.24 1.01 -4.14
N SER A 520 -6.58 0.15 -5.09
CA SER A 520 -7.91 0.06 -5.68
C SER A 520 -8.18 -1.34 -6.21
N TRP A 521 -9.45 -1.66 -6.46
CA TRP A 521 -9.87 -2.92 -7.05
C TRP A 521 -9.80 -2.89 -8.58
N PRO A 522 -9.14 -3.88 -9.21
CA PRO A 522 -9.19 -4.09 -10.66
C PRO A 522 -10.60 -4.42 -11.16
N ILE A 523 -10.96 -3.81 -12.28
CA ILE A 523 -12.19 -4.06 -13.04
C ILE A 523 -11.87 -4.11 -14.53
N PRO A 524 -12.67 -4.80 -15.35
CA PRO A 524 -12.46 -4.83 -16.78
C PRO A 524 -12.47 -3.42 -17.36
N HIS A 525 -11.65 -3.19 -18.41
CA HIS A 525 -11.65 -1.90 -19.09
C HIS A 525 -13.05 -1.48 -19.52
N ASP A 526 -13.35 -0.20 -19.30
CA ASP A 526 -14.57 0.45 -19.75
C ASP A 526 -15.86 -0.17 -19.17
N ALA A 527 -15.76 -0.75 -17.96
CA ALA A 527 -16.88 -1.35 -17.25
C ALA A 527 -18.02 -0.34 -16.96
N PRO A 528 -19.26 -0.61 -17.42
CA PRO A 528 -20.39 0.32 -17.28
C PRO A 528 -20.91 0.50 -15.85
N TYR A 529 -20.57 -0.43 -14.94
CA TYR A 529 -20.90 -0.37 -13.52
C TYR A 529 -19.88 0.40 -12.68
N LYS A 530 -18.75 0.84 -13.24
CA LYS A 530 -17.72 1.61 -12.52
C LYS A 530 -18.29 2.83 -11.76
N PRO A 531 -19.16 3.68 -12.35
CA PRO A 531 -19.65 4.87 -11.65
C PRO A 531 -20.50 4.54 -10.41
N ILE A 532 -21.36 3.52 -10.49
CA ILE A 532 -22.22 3.14 -9.36
C ILE A 532 -21.40 2.45 -8.26
N LEU A 533 -20.45 1.57 -8.61
CA LEU A 533 -19.55 0.97 -7.64
C LEU A 533 -18.68 2.02 -6.95
N ASN A 534 -18.13 2.97 -7.70
CA ASN A 534 -17.36 4.08 -7.12
C ASN A 534 -18.18 4.89 -6.13
N ARG A 535 -19.45 5.19 -6.46
CA ARG A 535 -20.34 5.94 -5.56
C ARG A 535 -20.56 5.19 -4.24
N CYS A 536 -20.84 3.89 -4.30
CA CYS A 536 -21.01 3.07 -3.10
C CYS A 536 -19.72 2.96 -2.29
N LEU A 537 -18.59 2.72 -2.97
CA LEU A 537 -17.25 2.64 -2.36
C LEU A 537 -16.91 3.94 -1.62
N MET A 538 -17.06 5.10 -2.28
CA MET A 538 -16.83 6.41 -1.68
C MET A 538 -17.72 6.64 -0.46
N ALA A 539 -19.01 6.29 -0.51
CA ALA A 539 -19.91 6.43 0.64
C ALA A 539 -19.45 5.62 1.87
N VAL A 540 -18.93 4.41 1.67
CA VAL A 540 -18.41 3.57 2.78
C VAL A 540 -17.12 4.15 3.37
N ILE A 541 -16.23 4.69 2.53
CA ILE A 541 -14.98 5.34 2.96
C ILE A 541 -15.28 6.64 3.71
N GLU A 542 -16.16 7.49 3.16
CA GLU A 542 -16.58 8.76 3.76
C GLU A 542 -17.26 8.56 5.11
N ALA A 543 -18.01 7.47 5.28
CA ALA A 543 -18.59 7.08 6.56
C ALA A 543 -17.55 6.58 7.59
N GLY A 544 -16.30 6.36 7.18
CA GLY A 544 -15.21 5.87 8.04
C GLY A 544 -15.33 4.39 8.41
N LEU A 545 -16.22 3.64 7.75
CA LEU A 545 -16.47 2.23 8.07
C LEU A 545 -15.26 1.35 7.76
N TYR A 546 -14.61 1.58 6.62
CA TYR A 546 -13.43 0.80 6.21
C TYR A 546 -12.30 0.89 7.24
N GLU A 547 -11.99 2.10 7.70
CA GLU A 547 -10.92 2.32 8.69
C GLU A 547 -11.30 1.76 10.07
N LYS A 548 -12.59 1.80 10.43
CA LYS A 548 -13.09 1.15 11.64
C LYS A 548 -12.88 -0.37 11.58
N TRP A 549 -13.33 -1.03 10.51
CA TRP A 549 -13.11 -2.48 10.33
C TRP A 549 -11.63 -2.84 10.35
N SER A 550 -10.81 -1.97 9.71
CA SER A 550 -9.37 -1.85 9.88
C SER A 550 -8.89 -2.09 11.32
N LYS A 551 -9.22 -1.12 12.16
CA LYS A 551 -8.78 -1.05 13.54
C LYS A 551 -9.34 -2.21 14.38
N ASP A 552 -10.61 -2.55 14.19
CA ASP A 552 -11.28 -3.61 14.92
C ASP A 552 -10.61 -4.97 14.65
N LEU A 553 -10.29 -5.27 13.39
CA LEU A 553 -9.61 -6.51 13.01
C LEU A 553 -8.20 -6.58 13.61
N LEU A 554 -7.41 -5.51 13.50
CA LEU A 554 -6.07 -5.48 14.09
C LEU A 554 -6.11 -5.62 15.62
N TYR A 555 -7.06 -4.94 16.27
CA TYR A 555 -7.27 -5.02 17.71
C TYR A 555 -7.62 -6.44 18.16
N GLN A 556 -8.53 -7.11 17.44
CA GLN A 556 -8.89 -8.50 17.72
C GLN A 556 -7.68 -9.44 17.61
N VAL A 557 -6.85 -9.29 16.57
CA VAL A 557 -5.64 -10.09 16.41
C VAL A 557 -4.65 -9.86 17.56
N GLN A 558 -4.43 -8.60 17.95
CA GLN A 558 -3.57 -8.26 19.09
C GLN A 558 -4.09 -8.88 20.40
N MET A 559 -5.39 -8.80 20.65
CA MET A 559 -6.02 -9.38 21.83
C MET A 559 -5.88 -10.91 21.86
N ASN A 560 -6.15 -11.57 20.74
CA ASN A 560 -6.02 -13.02 20.62
C ASN A 560 -4.58 -13.49 20.77
N SER A 561 -3.62 -12.77 20.18
CA SER A 561 -2.19 -13.02 20.33
C SER A 561 -1.74 -12.91 21.79
N ARG A 562 -2.13 -11.83 22.49
CA ARG A 562 -1.86 -11.66 23.93
C ARG A 562 -2.43 -12.80 24.78
N ARG A 563 -3.68 -13.20 24.52
CA ARG A 563 -4.31 -14.33 25.23
C ARG A 563 -3.56 -15.64 25.03
N ARG A 564 -3.17 -15.96 23.78
CA ARG A 564 -2.38 -17.15 23.47
C ARG A 564 -1.03 -17.15 24.21
N GLN A 565 -0.36 -16.01 24.25
CA GLN A 565 0.91 -15.87 24.96
C GLN A 565 0.76 -16.00 26.48
N GLN A 566 -0.30 -15.45 27.05
CA GLN A 566 -0.61 -15.62 28.47
C GLN A 566 -0.87 -17.08 28.81
N GLN A 567 -1.62 -17.81 27.96
CA GLN A 567 -1.85 -19.24 28.13
C GLN A 567 -0.56 -20.06 28.02
N GLN A 568 0.28 -19.78 27.03
CA GLN A 568 1.59 -20.44 26.90
C GLN A 568 2.48 -20.17 28.09
N ARG A 569 2.47 -18.93 28.62
CA ARG A 569 3.21 -18.58 29.82
C ARG A 569 2.67 -19.26 31.07
N ALA A 570 1.35 -19.37 31.22
CA ALA A 570 0.72 -20.09 32.31
C ALA A 570 1.10 -21.59 32.27
N GLN A 571 1.12 -22.20 31.08
CA GLN A 571 1.56 -23.59 30.89
C GLN A 571 3.04 -23.78 31.20
N GLN A 572 3.90 -22.86 30.76
CA GLN A 572 5.34 -22.87 31.10
C GLN A 572 5.57 -22.61 32.59
N GLN A 573 4.74 -21.76 33.22
CA GLN A 573 4.78 -21.53 34.65
C GLN A 573 4.26 -22.73 35.45
N GLU A 574 3.29 -23.49 34.96
CA GLU A 574 2.86 -24.76 35.59
C GLU A 574 3.96 -25.85 35.50
N GLU A 575 4.74 -25.87 34.41
CA GLU A 575 5.94 -26.71 34.28
C GLU A 575 7.11 -26.23 35.17
N GLU A 576 7.29 -24.91 35.33
CA GLU A 576 8.33 -24.31 36.19
C GLU A 576 7.95 -24.27 37.69
N GLU A 577 6.67 -24.19 38.04
CA GLU A 577 6.12 -24.25 39.42
C GLU A 577 6.23 -25.65 40.01
N SER A 578 6.41 -26.69 39.17
CA SER A 578 6.86 -28.01 39.60
C SER A 578 8.33 -28.02 40.08
N GLN A 579 9.07 -26.90 39.94
CA GLN A 579 10.49 -26.81 40.31
C GLN A 579 10.94 -25.55 41.08
N LYS A 580 10.12 -24.54 41.35
CA LYS A 580 10.37 -23.56 42.44
C LYS A 580 9.21 -22.57 42.62
N GLU A 581 8.58 -22.62 43.78
CA GLU A 581 8.03 -21.43 44.43
C GLU A 581 9.19 -20.42 44.63
N THR A 582 9.11 -19.21 44.08
CA THR A 582 8.94 -17.95 44.84
C THR A 582 9.00 -16.74 43.90
N GLU A 583 8.10 -15.79 44.17
CA GLU A 583 8.12 -14.34 43.86
C GLU A 583 7.53 -13.82 42.54
N SER A 584 6.26 -13.44 42.71
CA SER A 584 5.40 -12.59 41.91
C SER A 584 5.88 -11.14 41.77
N GLY A 585 5.47 -10.49 40.68
CA GLY A 585 4.82 -9.19 40.81
C GLY A 585 5.48 -7.99 40.13
N SER A 586 5.03 -7.74 38.89
CA SER A 586 4.82 -6.43 38.25
C SER A 586 4.99 -5.16 39.12
N GLY A 587 5.87 -4.26 38.68
CA GLY A 587 5.86 -2.84 39.06
C GLY A 587 7.27 -2.29 39.27
N ILE A 588 7.72 -1.39 38.37
CA ILE A 588 9.03 -0.70 38.36
C ILE A 588 10.21 -1.67 38.57
N LYS A 589 10.91 -2.03 37.48
CA LYS A 589 12.12 -2.87 37.53
C LYS A 589 13.10 -2.29 38.56
N ALA A 590 13.26 -2.97 39.70
CA ALA A 590 14.28 -2.66 40.67
C ALA A 590 15.68 -2.78 40.02
N LEU A 591 16.59 -1.90 40.42
CA LEU A 591 17.94 -1.88 39.87
C LEU A 591 18.69 -3.15 40.31
N THR A 592 18.80 -4.13 39.41
CA THR A 592 19.54 -5.37 39.64
C THR A 592 21.06 -5.19 39.57
N ILE A 593 21.81 -6.14 40.13
CA ILE A 593 23.29 -6.16 40.10
C ILE A 593 23.86 -6.08 38.68
N THR A 594 23.09 -6.52 37.67
CA THR A 594 23.45 -6.45 36.25
C THR A 594 23.66 -5.02 35.76
N HIS A 595 22.94 -4.04 36.31
CA HIS A 595 23.09 -2.62 35.96
C HIS A 595 24.39 -2.01 36.53
N LEU A 596 24.93 -2.58 37.60
CA LEU A 596 26.14 -2.10 38.28
C LEU A 596 27.41 -2.85 37.87
N GLN A 597 27.31 -3.83 36.96
CA GLN A 597 28.46 -4.63 36.48
C GLN A 597 29.63 -3.77 36.00
N GLY A 598 29.35 -2.69 35.27
CA GLY A 598 30.38 -1.77 34.80
C GLY A 598 31.15 -1.09 35.95
N ALA A 599 30.45 -0.72 37.03
CA ALA A 599 31.06 -0.08 38.19
C ALA A 599 31.98 -1.06 38.93
N TYR A 600 31.53 -2.30 39.12
CA TYR A 600 32.34 -3.35 39.74
C TYR A 600 33.56 -3.71 38.89
N MET A 601 33.42 -3.80 37.56
CA MET A 601 34.56 -4.04 36.67
C MET A 601 35.60 -2.91 36.75
N LEU A 602 35.16 -1.65 36.75
CA LEU A 602 36.05 -0.49 36.90
C LEU A 602 36.75 -0.47 38.26
N LEU A 603 36.03 -0.81 39.34
CA LEU A 603 36.59 -0.91 40.68
C LEU A 603 37.68 -1.99 40.75
N LEU A 604 37.39 -3.20 40.27
CA LEU A 604 38.34 -4.31 40.26
C LEU A 604 39.59 -3.99 39.43
N LEU A 605 39.40 -3.40 38.24
CA LEU A 605 40.51 -3.02 37.38
C LEU A 605 41.36 -1.91 38.02
N GLY A 606 40.73 -0.91 38.62
CA GLY A 606 41.42 0.17 39.33
C GLY A 606 42.21 -0.33 40.54
N SER A 607 41.60 -1.18 41.38
CA SER A 607 42.29 -1.81 42.51
C SER A 607 43.42 -2.73 42.08
N GLY A 608 43.25 -3.46 40.97
CA GLY A 608 44.30 -4.29 40.38
C GLY A 608 45.50 -3.47 39.91
N LEU A 609 45.26 -2.38 39.17
CA LEU A 609 46.33 -1.45 38.75
C LEU A 609 47.04 -0.80 39.94
N ALA A 610 46.30 -0.35 40.95
CA ALA A 610 46.87 0.21 42.17
C ALA A 610 47.74 -0.83 42.92
N GLY A 611 47.28 -2.08 42.99
CA GLY A 611 48.05 -3.19 43.55
C GLY A 611 49.34 -3.48 42.78
N LEU A 612 49.29 -3.45 41.44
CA LEU A 612 50.48 -3.61 40.60
C LEU A 612 51.50 -2.49 40.84
N VAL A 613 51.05 -1.23 40.90
CA VAL A 613 51.93 -0.08 41.20
C VAL A 613 52.54 -0.21 42.60
N PHE A 614 51.76 -0.62 43.60
CA PHE A 614 52.27 -0.86 44.94
C PHE A 614 53.35 -1.94 44.96
N ILE A 615 53.14 -3.07 44.25
CA ILE A 615 54.11 -4.15 44.16
C ILE A 615 55.39 -3.66 43.45
N THR A 616 55.28 -2.93 42.34
CA THR A 616 56.44 -2.42 41.62
C THR A 616 57.23 -1.36 42.38
N GLU A 617 56.58 -0.59 43.27
CA GLU A 617 57.28 0.37 44.15
C GLU A 617 57.89 -0.30 45.39
N ALA A 618 57.23 -1.32 45.94
CA ALA A 618 57.66 -2.02 47.15
C ALA A 618 58.78 -3.03 46.86
N PHE A 619 58.75 -3.71 45.71
CA PHE A 619 59.72 -4.76 45.35
C PHE A 619 61.18 -4.26 45.29
N PRO A 620 61.50 -3.09 44.69
CA PRO A 620 62.84 -2.52 44.72
C PRO A 620 63.26 -2.05 46.13
N LYS A 621 62.35 -1.47 46.92
CA LYS A 621 62.61 -1.01 48.29
C LYS A 621 62.91 -2.18 49.22
N TRP A 622 62.21 -3.30 49.05
CA TRP A 622 62.44 -4.56 49.77
C TRP A 622 63.79 -5.20 49.40
N LEU A 623 64.13 -5.26 48.11
CA LEU A 623 65.45 -5.73 47.62
C LEU A 623 66.62 -4.87 48.14
N LEU A 624 66.44 -3.55 48.24
CA LEU A 624 67.46 -2.63 48.75
C LEU A 624 67.63 -2.70 50.28
N GLN A 625 66.57 -2.99 51.03
CA GLN A 625 66.65 -3.24 52.47
C GLN A 625 67.31 -4.59 52.79
N GLY A 626 67.07 -5.63 51.98
CA GLY A 626 67.76 -6.93 52.10
C GLY A 626 69.28 -6.83 51.92
N LYS A 627 69.78 -5.89 51.11
CA LYS A 627 71.23 -5.62 50.96
C LYS A 627 71.87 -4.85 52.12
N LYS A 628 71.10 -4.14 52.95
CA LYS A 628 71.62 -3.42 54.14
C LYS A 628 71.80 -4.30 55.38
N VAL A 629 71.31 -5.54 55.35
CA VAL A 629 71.43 -6.50 56.47
C VAL A 629 72.66 -7.41 56.32
N TYR A 630 73.35 -7.38 55.18
CA TYR A 630 74.52 -8.23 54.89
C TYR A 630 75.85 -7.48 54.70
N ASN A 631 75.94 -6.20 55.07
CA ASN A 631 77.19 -5.43 55.12
C ASN A 631 77.48 -4.91 56.53
#